data_AF-A0A1M3N542-F1
#
_entry.id   AF-A0A1M3N542-F1
#
_cell.length_a   1.000
_cell.length_b   1.000
_cell.length_c   1.000
_cell.angle_alpha   90.00
_cell.angle_beta   90.00
_cell.angle_gamma   90.00
#
_symmetry.space_group_name_H-M   'P 1'
#
loop_
_entity.id
_entity.type
_entity.pdbx_description
1 polymer ?
#
loop_
_entity_poly.entity_id
_entity_poly.type
_entity_poly.pdbx_seq_one_letter_code
_entity_poly.pdbx_strand_id
1 'polypeptide(L)'
;MARCRTERGDTIERIGLIGFSPWYPIDRHEAKFVTPWDIRAMLRALGAATLGLVVVWLVTAASDEGQLTVGARAGRTLPLAPLCSAVGAALALGTARVRLESRAFEALGRSPAETGRAAALGAALPSVVIALSILAIPSVDVGAFYPRAAHGDVFVAKNDGAFESPTLGVRIEADGETSALDLDGAAALHSRDDGLPSGARLAAAAATGFAGLGLALLAARASLRRSLLDQGARRRLRVLAFGEALGCAVLTLVAFQAAAAHVVPAALAVIPPLALLAVALARLRWDRGRAHA
;
A
#
# COMPACT_ATOMS: atom_id res chain seq x y z
N MET A 1 -39.46 -73.16 -1.98
CA MET A 1 -38.47 -73.76 -2.90
C MET A 1 -37.62 -72.63 -3.46
N ALA A 2 -36.29 -72.54 -3.36
CA ALA A 2 -35.26 -73.21 -2.58
C ALA A 2 -34.19 -72.13 -2.30
N ARG A 3 -33.75 -72.03 -1.04
CA ARG A 3 -32.69 -71.10 -0.59
C ARG A 3 -31.34 -71.63 -1.04
N CYS A 4 -30.53 -70.82 -1.70
CA CYS A 4 -29.10 -71.08 -1.86
C CYS A 4 -28.36 -70.35 -0.75
N ARG A 5 -27.86 -71.13 0.21
CA ARG A 5 -27.05 -70.74 1.36
C ARG A 5 -25.60 -71.04 0.97
N THR A 6 -24.77 -70.03 0.83
CA THR A 6 -23.31 -70.21 0.76
C THR A 6 -22.69 -69.57 1.99
N GLU A 7 -22.50 -70.41 3.00
CA GLU A 7 -21.47 -70.24 4.02
C GLU A 7 -20.10 -70.30 3.34
N ARG A 8 -19.24 -69.32 3.61
CA ARG A 8 -17.81 -69.46 3.35
C ARG A 8 -17.00 -68.57 4.29
N GLY A 9 -16.46 -69.21 5.32
CA GLY A 9 -15.09 -69.00 5.81
C GLY A 9 -14.80 -67.73 6.60
N ASP A 10 -15.02 -67.81 7.90
CA ASP A 10 -14.16 -67.18 8.90
C ASP A 10 -12.72 -67.70 8.75
N THR A 11 -11.77 -66.76 8.68
CA THR A 11 -10.34 -66.78 9.13
C THR A 11 -9.42 -66.06 8.13
N ILE A 12 -9.44 -64.73 8.17
CA ILE A 12 -8.20 -63.96 8.07
C ILE A 12 -8.13 -63.08 9.32
N GLU A 13 -7.57 -63.69 10.37
CA GLU A 13 -6.96 -62.98 11.47
C GLU A 13 -5.91 -62.00 10.93
N ARG A 14 -5.91 -60.79 11.50
CA ARG A 14 -4.73 -59.93 11.69
C ARG A 14 -4.00 -59.49 10.42
N ILE A 15 -4.54 -58.49 9.74
CA ILE A 15 -3.72 -57.52 9.02
C ILE A 15 -3.99 -56.14 9.62
N GLY A 16 -3.09 -55.74 10.53
CA GLY A 16 -2.68 -54.35 10.75
C GLY A 16 -3.78 -53.31 10.87
N LEU A 17 -4.52 -53.35 11.98
CA LEU A 17 -5.07 -52.14 12.57
C LEU A 17 -3.94 -51.10 12.73
N ILE A 18 -4.20 -49.90 12.21
CA ILE A 18 -3.70 -48.64 12.76
C ILE A 18 -2.20 -48.40 12.50
N GLY A 19 -1.85 -48.28 11.22
CA GLY A 19 -0.76 -47.40 10.80
C GLY A 19 -1.23 -45.94 10.80
N PHE A 20 -1.62 -45.41 11.96
CA PHE A 20 -1.73 -43.96 12.14
C PHE A 20 -0.31 -43.42 11.96
N SER A 21 -0.03 -42.85 10.79
CA SER A 21 1.24 -42.16 10.57
C SER A 21 1.34 -41.04 11.62
N PRO A 22 2.32 -41.07 12.53
CA PRO A 22 2.47 -40.07 13.58
C PRO A 22 2.96 -38.71 13.05
N TRP A 23 3.10 -38.58 11.72
CA TRP A 23 3.64 -37.41 11.05
C TRP A 23 2.63 -36.28 10.81
N TYR A 24 1.34 -36.49 11.09
CA TYR A 24 0.35 -35.42 11.09
C TYR A 24 -0.10 -35.14 12.52
N PRO A 25 0.45 -34.11 13.19
CA PRO A 25 -0.11 -33.65 14.45
C PRO A 25 -1.55 -33.17 14.18
N ILE A 26 -2.51 -33.88 14.76
CA ILE A 26 -3.95 -33.56 14.72
C ILE A 26 -4.30 -32.45 15.73
N ASP A 27 -3.29 -31.83 16.35
CA ASP A 27 -3.45 -30.63 17.18
C ASP A 27 -3.73 -29.40 16.30
N ARG A 28 -4.93 -29.37 15.73
CA ARG A 28 -5.52 -28.27 14.97
C ARG A 28 -6.01 -27.16 15.88
N HIS A 29 -5.19 -26.68 16.80
CA HIS A 29 -5.45 -25.43 17.49
C HIS A 29 -4.13 -24.69 17.66
N GLU A 30 -3.94 -23.63 16.88
CA GLU A 30 -2.95 -22.55 17.12
C GLU A 30 -1.49 -22.71 16.67
N ALA A 31 -1.20 -23.56 15.69
CA ALA A 31 0.06 -23.49 14.96
C ALA A 31 0.10 -22.27 14.00
N LYS A 32 0.20 -21.04 14.54
CA LYS A 32 0.45 -19.77 13.82
C LYS A 32 1.88 -19.73 13.23
N PHE A 33 2.33 -20.77 12.54
CA PHE A 33 3.65 -20.77 11.95
C PHE A 33 3.62 -20.03 10.61
N VAL A 34 4.45 -18.98 10.53
CA VAL A 34 4.81 -18.36 9.24
C VAL A 34 5.48 -19.44 8.40
N THR A 35 4.90 -19.77 7.25
CA THR A 35 5.45 -20.82 6.39
C THR A 35 6.56 -20.25 5.48
N PRO A 36 7.47 -21.09 4.95
CA PRO A 36 8.42 -20.66 3.91
C PRO A 36 7.74 -20.11 2.66
N TRP A 37 6.48 -20.50 2.41
CA TRP A 37 5.68 -19.90 1.34
C TRP A 37 5.28 -18.46 1.67
N ASP A 38 4.87 -18.19 2.91
CA ASP A 38 4.50 -16.83 3.37
C ASP A 38 5.67 -15.84 3.22
N ILE A 39 6.88 -16.27 3.59
CA ILE A 39 8.10 -15.46 3.42
C ILE A 39 8.34 -15.17 1.94
N ARG A 40 8.25 -16.18 1.07
CA ARG A 40 8.44 -15.98 -0.39
C ARG A 40 7.37 -15.09 -0.99
N ALA A 41 6.11 -15.24 -0.57
CA ALA A 41 5.02 -14.38 -1.02
C ALA A 41 5.22 -12.92 -0.58
N MET A 42 5.64 -12.73 0.68
CA MET A 42 6.00 -11.43 1.23
C MET A 42 7.16 -10.79 0.46
N LEU A 43 8.24 -11.52 0.21
CA LEU A 43 9.41 -11.02 -0.51
C LEU A 43 9.11 -10.69 -1.97
N ARG A 44 8.29 -11.50 -2.66
CA ARG A 44 7.84 -11.20 -4.03
C ARG A 44 7.00 -9.94 -4.07
N ALA A 45 6.09 -9.78 -3.11
CA ALA A 45 5.22 -8.62 -3.04
C ALA A 45 6.01 -7.35 -2.71
N LEU A 46 6.97 -7.46 -1.79
CA LEU A 46 7.94 -6.40 -1.47
C LEU A 46 8.74 -6.01 -2.70
N GLY A 47 9.37 -6.98 -3.38
CA GLY A 47 10.18 -6.74 -4.58
C GLY A 47 9.39 -6.12 -5.73
N ALA A 48 8.14 -6.54 -5.93
CA ALA A 48 7.26 -5.95 -6.94
C ALA A 48 6.85 -4.50 -6.60
N ALA A 49 6.53 -4.24 -5.32
CA ALA A 49 6.19 -2.89 -4.87
C ALA A 49 7.39 -1.94 -4.94
N THR A 50 8.58 -2.38 -4.52
CA THR A 50 9.82 -1.58 -4.60
C THR A 50 10.23 -1.33 -6.04
N LEU A 51 10.14 -2.33 -6.93
CA LEU A 51 10.41 -2.14 -8.35
C LEU A 51 9.45 -1.11 -8.96
N GLY A 52 8.15 -1.19 -8.63
CA GLY A 52 7.16 -0.21 -9.08
C GLY A 52 7.51 1.22 -8.62
N LEU A 53 7.95 1.38 -7.36
CA LEU A 53 8.44 2.65 -6.83
C LEU A 53 9.67 3.18 -7.58
N VAL A 54 10.64 2.31 -7.87
CA VAL A 54 11.84 2.67 -8.65
C VAL A 54 11.44 3.16 -10.04
N VAL A 55 10.51 2.46 -10.71
CA VAL A 55 10.00 2.89 -12.03
C VAL A 55 9.33 4.26 -11.94
N VAL A 56 8.44 4.48 -10.97
CA VAL A 56 7.78 5.78 -10.75
C VAL A 56 8.80 6.89 -10.49
N TRP A 57 9.82 6.60 -9.68
CA TRP A 57 10.92 7.53 -9.41
C TRP A 57 11.68 7.89 -10.69
N LEU A 58 12.08 6.90 -11.48
CA LEU A 58 12.80 7.11 -12.74
C LEU A 58 11.98 7.90 -13.75
N VAL A 59 10.69 7.60 -13.89
CA VAL A 59 9.80 8.34 -14.79
C VAL A 59 9.71 9.80 -14.37
N THR A 60 9.59 10.07 -13.07
CA THR A 60 9.52 11.44 -12.57
C THR A 60 10.86 12.16 -12.75
N ALA A 61 11.97 11.49 -12.42
CA ALA A 61 13.31 12.05 -12.61
C ALA A 61 13.65 12.32 -14.09
N ALA A 62 13.08 11.56 -15.02
CA ALA A 62 13.24 11.77 -16.46
C ALA A 62 12.29 12.84 -17.03
N SER A 63 11.13 13.05 -16.39
CA SER A 63 10.14 14.05 -16.82
C SER A 63 10.45 15.46 -16.29
N ASP A 64 11.10 15.54 -15.14
CA ASP A 64 11.58 16.79 -14.59
C ASP A 64 12.87 17.18 -15.33
N GLU A 65 12.83 18.23 -16.17
CA GLU A 65 13.88 18.71 -17.11
C GLU A 65 15.21 19.17 -16.45
N GLY A 66 15.64 18.54 -15.35
CA GLY A 66 16.85 18.87 -14.59
C GLY A 66 16.66 19.95 -13.54
N GLN A 67 15.59 20.75 -13.61
CA GLN A 67 15.44 21.98 -12.83
C GLN A 67 14.96 21.78 -11.38
N LEU A 68 14.43 20.61 -11.02
CA LEU A 68 13.87 20.38 -9.68
C LEU A 68 14.84 19.69 -8.73
N THR A 69 14.88 20.21 -7.51
CA THR A 69 15.62 19.61 -6.38
C THR A 69 15.14 18.19 -6.09
N VAL A 70 16.02 17.33 -5.58
CA VAL A 70 15.68 15.94 -5.21
C VAL A 70 14.49 15.87 -4.24
N GLY A 71 14.38 16.86 -3.33
CA GLY A 71 13.27 17.00 -2.39
C GLY A 71 11.91 17.23 -3.05
N ALA A 72 11.85 18.10 -4.07
CA ALA A 72 10.65 18.34 -4.86
C ALA A 72 10.23 17.11 -5.68
N ARG A 73 11.20 16.38 -6.25
CA ARG A 73 10.93 15.10 -6.93
C ARG A 73 10.36 14.06 -5.96
N ALA A 74 10.91 13.98 -4.76
CA ALA A 74 10.37 13.15 -3.68
C ALA A 74 8.93 13.55 -3.33
N GLY A 75 8.66 14.83 -3.14
CA GLY A 75 7.30 15.33 -2.90
C GLY A 75 6.27 14.84 -3.91
N ARG A 76 6.63 14.81 -5.19
CA ARG A 76 5.74 14.41 -6.30
C ARG A 76 5.59 12.90 -6.47
N THR A 77 6.59 12.12 -6.08
CA THR A 77 6.62 10.66 -6.29
C THR A 77 6.08 9.85 -5.13
N LEU A 78 6.38 10.25 -3.90
CA LEU A 78 5.99 9.52 -2.69
C LEU A 78 4.47 9.33 -2.53
N PRO A 79 3.58 10.25 -2.98
CA PRO A 79 2.13 10.00 -2.98
C PRO A 79 1.69 8.77 -3.77
N LEU A 80 2.51 8.26 -4.70
CA LEU A 80 2.19 7.08 -5.52
C LEU A 80 2.55 5.75 -4.83
N ALA A 81 3.26 5.77 -3.70
CA ALA A 81 3.64 4.57 -2.98
C ALA A 81 2.48 3.62 -2.64
N PRO A 82 1.30 4.11 -2.20
CA PRO A 82 0.17 3.25 -1.91
C PRO A 82 -0.34 2.45 -3.13
N LEU A 83 -0.24 3.03 -4.33
CA LEU A 83 -0.57 2.33 -5.57
C LEU A 83 0.45 1.24 -5.89
N CYS A 84 1.74 1.51 -5.71
CA CYS A 84 2.79 0.51 -5.86
C CYS A 84 2.60 -0.66 -4.87
N SER A 85 2.17 -0.39 -3.64
CA SER A 85 1.78 -1.41 -2.66
C SER A 85 0.59 -2.26 -3.13
N ALA A 86 -0.44 -1.64 -3.73
CA ALA A 86 -1.58 -2.37 -4.29
C ALA A 86 -1.14 -3.30 -5.44
N VAL A 87 -0.34 -2.78 -6.37
CA VAL A 87 0.17 -3.51 -7.54
C VAL A 87 1.09 -4.65 -7.09
N GLY A 88 2.00 -4.41 -6.16
CA GLY A 88 2.90 -5.43 -5.63
C GLY A 88 2.15 -6.61 -4.98
N ALA A 89 1.12 -6.33 -4.19
CA ALA A 89 0.24 -7.36 -3.63
C ALA A 89 -0.50 -8.14 -4.72
N ALA A 90 -1.06 -7.43 -5.71
CA ALA A 90 -1.80 -8.05 -6.82
C ALA A 90 -0.92 -8.95 -7.69
N LEU A 91 0.30 -8.52 -8.02
CA LEU A 91 1.25 -9.30 -8.82
C LEU A 91 1.72 -10.56 -8.09
N ALA A 92 2.14 -10.41 -6.82
CA ALA A 92 2.60 -11.55 -6.03
C ALA A 92 1.52 -12.63 -5.90
N LEU A 93 0.27 -12.23 -5.60
CA LEU A 93 -0.84 -13.16 -5.45
C LEU A 93 -1.43 -13.62 -6.79
N GLY A 94 -1.28 -12.83 -7.86
CA GLY A 94 -1.63 -13.22 -9.22
C GLY A 94 -0.86 -14.45 -9.68
N THR A 95 0.44 -14.51 -9.39
CA THR A 95 1.26 -15.69 -9.73
C THR A 95 0.83 -16.95 -8.97
N ALA A 96 0.59 -16.83 -7.66
CA ALA A 96 0.08 -17.93 -6.82
C ALA A 96 -1.30 -18.42 -7.27
N ARG A 97 -2.13 -17.52 -7.82
CA ARG A 97 -3.42 -17.85 -8.40
C ARG A 97 -3.30 -18.64 -9.69
N VAL A 98 -2.43 -18.22 -10.62
CA VAL A 98 -2.20 -18.92 -11.89
C VAL A 98 -1.69 -20.34 -11.65
N ARG A 99 -0.83 -20.51 -10.63
CA ARG A 99 -0.26 -21.81 -10.23
C ARG A 99 -1.18 -22.69 -9.38
N LEU A 100 -2.39 -22.23 -9.07
CA LEU A 100 -3.36 -22.93 -8.21
C LEU A 100 -2.87 -23.20 -6.77
N GLU A 101 -1.77 -22.56 -6.33
CA GLU A 101 -1.21 -22.71 -4.98
C GLU A 101 -2.24 -22.31 -3.90
N SER A 102 -3.01 -21.25 -4.18
CA SER A 102 -4.11 -20.81 -3.32
C SER A 102 -5.15 -21.91 -3.05
N ARG A 103 -5.42 -22.80 -4.02
CA ARG A 103 -6.38 -23.92 -3.84
C ARG A 103 -5.78 -25.03 -2.97
N ALA A 104 -4.48 -25.29 -3.12
CA ALA A 104 -3.81 -26.25 -2.28
C ALA A 104 -3.88 -25.82 -0.80
N PHE A 105 -3.70 -24.53 -0.51
CA PHE A 105 -3.87 -24.00 0.84
C PHE A 105 -5.32 -24.08 1.34
N GLU A 106 -6.31 -23.78 0.50
CA GLU A 106 -7.72 -23.96 0.87
C GLU A 106 -8.04 -25.44 1.19
N ALA A 107 -7.52 -26.39 0.41
CA ALA A 107 -7.69 -27.83 0.65
C ALA A 107 -7.03 -28.29 1.97
N LEU A 108 -5.95 -27.62 2.37
CA LEU A 108 -5.29 -27.79 3.67
C LEU A 108 -6.03 -27.06 4.81
N GLY A 109 -7.16 -26.41 4.54
CA GLY A 109 -8.00 -25.71 5.52
C GLY A 109 -7.58 -24.27 5.79
N ARG A 110 -6.62 -23.72 5.06
CA ARG A 110 -6.15 -22.33 5.26
C ARG A 110 -7.06 -21.35 4.53
N SER A 111 -7.48 -20.30 5.23
CA SER A 111 -8.39 -19.31 4.65
C SER A 111 -7.67 -18.40 3.64
N PRO A 112 -8.36 -17.90 2.59
CA PRO A 112 -7.77 -16.99 1.61
C PRO A 112 -7.22 -15.70 2.22
N ALA A 113 -7.87 -15.22 3.28
CA ALA A 113 -7.45 -14.05 4.04
C ALA A 113 -6.08 -14.27 4.72
N GLU A 114 -5.83 -15.48 5.25
CA GLU A 114 -4.55 -15.83 5.87
C GLU A 114 -3.44 -16.03 4.84
N THR A 115 -3.76 -16.58 3.68
CA THR A 115 -2.81 -16.74 2.57
C THR A 115 -2.39 -15.39 1.98
N GLY A 116 -3.30 -14.42 1.92
CA GLY A 116 -3.01 -13.08 1.38
C GLY A 116 -2.27 -12.14 2.31
N ARG A 117 -2.31 -12.39 3.62
CA ARG A 117 -1.81 -11.44 4.63
C ARG A 117 -0.30 -11.18 4.50
N ALA A 118 0.50 -12.23 4.29
CA ALA A 118 1.95 -12.08 4.17
C ALA A 118 2.35 -11.24 2.96
N ALA A 119 1.70 -11.48 1.81
CA ALA A 119 1.91 -10.68 0.60
C ALA A 119 1.45 -9.22 0.80
N ALA A 120 0.31 -8.98 1.44
CA ALA A 120 -0.16 -7.63 1.73
C ALA A 120 0.80 -6.86 2.64
N LEU A 121 1.32 -7.50 3.69
CA LEU A 121 2.32 -6.89 4.59
C LEU A 121 3.63 -6.57 3.84
N GLY A 122 4.11 -7.51 3.02
CA GLY A 122 5.31 -7.29 2.21
C GLY A 122 5.14 -6.14 1.23
N ALA A 123 3.98 -6.04 0.57
CA ALA A 123 3.71 -4.96 -0.37
C ALA A 123 3.48 -3.60 0.31
N ALA A 124 2.95 -3.58 1.54
CA ALA A 124 2.71 -2.34 2.29
C ALA A 124 3.98 -1.75 2.91
N LEU A 125 5.00 -2.58 3.17
CA LEU A 125 6.22 -2.17 3.85
C LEU A 125 6.93 -0.97 3.19
N PRO A 126 7.08 -0.88 1.85
CA PRO A 126 7.62 0.30 1.20
C PRO A 126 6.84 1.59 1.49
N SER A 127 5.50 1.52 1.50
CA SER A 127 4.67 2.68 1.83
C SER A 127 4.83 3.13 3.28
N VAL A 128 5.02 2.18 4.21
CA VAL A 128 5.30 2.50 5.63
C VAL A 128 6.68 3.14 5.77
N VAL A 129 7.70 2.58 5.11
CA VAL A 129 9.05 3.17 5.08
C VAL A 129 9.00 4.58 4.52
N ILE A 130 8.30 4.79 3.41
CA ILE A 130 8.11 6.12 2.81
C ILE A 130 7.38 7.08 3.75
N ALA A 131 6.32 6.64 4.43
CA ALA A 131 5.63 7.45 5.43
C ALA A 131 6.57 7.91 6.55
N LEU A 132 7.42 7.01 7.04
CA LEU A 132 8.45 7.34 8.03
C LEU A 132 9.50 8.28 7.45
N SER A 133 9.92 8.09 6.20
CA SER A 133 10.85 8.98 5.51
C SER A 133 10.29 10.40 5.32
N ILE A 134 9.00 10.56 5.02
CA ILE A 134 8.34 11.88 4.93
C ILE A 134 8.44 12.63 6.26
N LEU A 135 8.30 11.93 7.39
CA LEU A 135 8.45 12.50 8.73
C LEU A 135 9.91 12.80 9.08
N ALA A 136 10.81 11.86 8.81
CA ALA A 136 12.18 11.89 9.29
C ALA A 136 13.12 12.74 8.42
N ILE A 137 12.78 12.97 7.14
CA ILE A 137 13.64 13.65 6.18
C ILE A 137 13.03 15.03 5.86
N PRO A 138 13.57 16.12 6.43
CA PRO A 138 13.02 17.47 6.25
C PRO A 138 13.13 17.96 4.80
N SER A 139 14.08 17.44 4.02
CA SER A 139 14.28 17.80 2.62
C SER A 139 13.17 17.28 1.69
N VAL A 140 12.30 16.39 2.14
CA VAL A 140 11.11 15.99 1.37
C VAL A 140 10.12 17.15 1.35
N ASP A 141 9.84 17.65 0.15
CA ASP A 141 8.86 18.71 -0.09
C ASP A 141 7.43 18.16 0.06
N VAL A 142 6.77 18.53 1.14
CA VAL A 142 5.39 18.09 1.41
C VAL A 142 4.37 18.96 0.68
N GLY A 143 4.77 20.13 0.15
CA GLY A 143 3.89 21.03 -0.59
C GLY A 143 3.23 20.36 -1.80
N ALA A 144 3.89 19.38 -2.41
CA ALA A 144 3.32 18.58 -3.49
C ALA A 144 2.05 17.79 -3.11
N PHE A 145 1.85 17.47 -1.81
CA PHE A 145 0.61 16.85 -1.31
C PHE A 145 -0.55 17.86 -1.17
N TYR A 146 -0.25 19.15 -1.19
CA TYR A 146 -1.19 20.25 -0.98
C TYR A 146 -1.17 21.16 -2.21
N PRO A 147 -1.77 20.74 -3.35
CA PRO A 147 -1.68 21.52 -4.57
C PRO A 147 -2.36 22.86 -4.33
N ARG A 148 -1.67 23.94 -4.68
CA ARG A 148 -2.20 25.30 -4.63
C ARG A 148 -2.32 25.82 -6.05
N ALA A 149 -3.31 26.68 -6.29
CA ALA A 149 -3.25 27.54 -7.45
C ALA A 149 -1.93 28.33 -7.35
N ALA A 150 -1.11 28.29 -8.41
CA ALA A 150 0.11 29.05 -8.48
C ALA A 150 -0.26 30.52 -8.27
N HIS A 151 0.05 31.06 -7.09
CA HIS A 151 0.09 32.50 -6.93
C HIS A 151 1.35 32.92 -7.67
N GLY A 152 1.24 33.89 -8.58
CA GLY A 152 2.38 34.30 -9.40
C GLY A 152 3.62 34.49 -8.54
N ASP A 153 4.75 33.96 -8.99
CA ASP A 153 6.00 33.99 -8.23
C ASP A 153 6.32 35.45 -7.87
N VAL A 154 6.39 35.71 -6.56
CA VAL A 154 6.65 37.05 -6.05
C VAL A 154 8.15 37.25 -6.01
N PHE A 155 8.65 38.01 -6.98
CA PHE A 155 10.02 38.50 -6.95
C PHE A 155 10.08 39.71 -6.02
N VAL A 156 10.82 39.57 -4.92
CA VAL A 156 11.07 40.66 -4.00
C VAL A 156 12.35 41.36 -4.44
N ALA A 157 12.22 42.63 -4.83
CA ALA A 157 13.38 43.47 -5.13
C ALA A 157 14.18 43.74 -3.86
N LYS A 158 15.49 43.51 -3.91
CA LYS A 158 16.45 43.85 -2.86
C LYS A 158 17.12 45.19 -3.18
N ASN A 159 17.70 45.80 -2.15
CA ASN A 159 18.31 47.14 -2.24
C ASN A 159 19.56 47.18 -3.14
N ASP A 160 20.14 46.04 -3.47
CA ASP A 160 21.28 45.85 -4.37
C ASP A 160 20.86 45.70 -5.85
N GLY A 161 19.57 45.79 -6.16
CA GLY A 161 19.04 45.62 -7.51
C GLY A 161 18.82 44.15 -7.91
N ALA A 162 19.10 43.21 -7.02
CA ALA A 162 18.77 41.80 -7.23
C ALA A 162 17.27 41.54 -6.94
N PHE A 163 16.72 40.53 -7.61
CA PHE A 163 15.38 40.01 -7.34
C PHE A 163 15.48 38.62 -6.73
N GLU A 164 14.86 38.41 -5.58
CA GLU A 164 14.81 37.10 -4.94
C GLU A 164 13.40 36.53 -5.02
N SER A 165 13.29 35.26 -5.42
CA SER A 165 12.06 34.48 -5.24
C SER A 165 12.34 33.38 -4.21
N PRO A 166 11.90 33.57 -2.95
CA PRO A 166 12.03 32.54 -1.91
C PRO A 166 11.32 31.24 -2.28
N THR A 167 10.23 31.35 -3.04
CA THR A 167 9.38 30.23 -3.47
C THR A 167 10.08 29.36 -4.51
N LEU A 168 10.81 29.98 -5.44
CA LEU A 168 11.61 29.27 -6.45
C LEU A 168 13.01 28.91 -5.93
N GLY A 169 13.45 29.52 -4.83
CA GLY A 169 14.82 29.38 -4.32
C GLY A 169 15.87 29.96 -5.27
N VAL A 170 15.49 31.00 -6.03
CA VAL A 170 16.33 31.62 -7.07
C VAL A 170 16.52 33.09 -6.72
N ARG A 171 17.76 33.55 -6.89
CA ARG A 171 18.16 34.95 -6.89
C ARG A 171 18.55 35.33 -8.32
N ILE A 172 18.00 36.43 -8.81
CA ILE A 172 18.36 37.04 -10.08
C ILE A 172 19.19 38.27 -9.74
N GLU A 173 20.47 38.24 -10.07
CA GLU A 173 21.38 39.36 -9.88
C GLU A 173 20.97 40.54 -10.78
N ALA A 174 21.52 41.74 -10.50
CA ALA A 174 21.17 42.96 -11.23
C ALA A 174 21.57 42.92 -12.73
N ASP A 175 22.47 42.02 -13.11
CA ASP A 175 22.90 41.73 -14.49
C ASP A 175 21.99 40.71 -15.21
N GLY A 176 21.02 40.13 -14.50
CA GLY A 176 20.13 39.09 -15.01
C GLY A 176 20.64 37.67 -14.86
N GLU A 177 21.83 37.45 -14.25
CA GLU A 177 22.30 36.10 -13.93
C GLU A 177 21.46 35.47 -12.81
N THR A 178 21.12 34.20 -12.98
CA THR A 178 20.34 33.43 -12.00
C THR A 178 21.27 32.59 -11.14
N SER A 179 21.26 32.80 -9.83
CA SER A 179 21.96 31.98 -8.83
C SER A 179 20.96 31.31 -7.87
N ALA A 180 21.37 30.18 -7.29
CA ALA A 180 20.58 29.55 -6.24
C ALA A 180 20.62 30.44 -4.99
N LEU A 181 19.46 30.67 -4.39
CA LEU A 181 19.37 31.45 -3.15
C LEU A 181 20.03 30.67 -2.01
N ASP A 182 21.11 31.22 -1.44
CA ASP A 182 21.85 30.60 -0.33
C ASP A 182 21.08 30.81 0.98
N LEU A 183 20.03 30.01 1.16
CA LEU A 183 19.25 29.99 2.39
C LEU A 183 19.95 29.08 3.40
N ASP A 184 20.33 29.63 4.55
CA ASP A 184 20.72 28.84 5.73
C ASP A 184 19.69 27.71 5.94
N GLY A 185 20.16 26.47 6.15
CA GLY A 185 19.30 25.27 6.07
C GLY A 185 18.04 25.30 6.95
N ALA A 186 18.06 26.05 8.06
CA ALA A 186 16.88 26.28 8.90
C ALA A 186 15.88 27.27 8.28
N ALA A 187 16.34 28.34 7.63
CA ALA A 187 15.50 29.30 6.90
C ALA A 187 14.95 28.70 5.59
N ALA A 188 15.72 27.84 4.93
CA ALA A 188 15.28 27.05 3.76
C ALA A 188 14.13 26.07 4.10
N LEU A 189 14.13 25.54 5.32
CA LEU A 189 13.08 24.65 5.82
C LEU A 189 11.80 25.40 6.18
N HIS A 190 11.91 26.54 6.86
CA HIS A 190 10.76 27.37 7.20
C HIS A 190 10.10 27.93 5.95
N SER A 191 10.86 28.47 5.00
CA SER A 191 10.32 29.00 3.73
C SER A 191 9.62 27.98 2.83
N ARG A 192 9.98 26.68 2.89
CA ARG A 192 9.31 25.62 2.13
C ARG A 192 7.99 25.17 2.72
N ASP A 193 7.95 25.06 4.04
CA ASP A 193 6.72 24.69 4.75
C ASP A 193 5.86 25.93 5.07
N ASP A 194 6.35 27.14 4.75
CA ASP A 194 5.65 28.41 4.95
C ASP A 194 4.34 28.42 4.18
N GLY A 195 3.29 28.74 4.94
CA GLY A 195 1.92 28.69 4.48
C GLY A 195 1.29 27.30 4.54
N LEU A 196 1.98 26.18 4.75
CA LEU A 196 1.30 24.88 4.91
C LEU A 196 0.42 24.84 6.17
N PRO A 197 -0.71 24.11 6.15
CA PRO A 197 -1.53 23.95 7.34
C PRO A 197 -0.75 23.23 8.45
N SER A 198 -1.04 23.57 9.72
CA SER A 198 -0.38 22.96 10.88
C SER A 198 -0.50 21.43 10.85
N GLY A 199 0.62 20.73 11.00
CA GLY A 199 0.65 19.26 10.96
C GLY A 199 0.60 18.65 9.55
N ALA A 200 0.81 19.44 8.49
CA ALA A 200 0.75 19.00 7.10
C ALA A 200 1.60 17.75 6.82
N ARG A 201 2.85 17.74 7.31
CA ARG A 201 3.81 16.62 7.16
C ARG A 201 3.31 15.35 7.84
N LEU A 202 2.78 15.45 9.05
CA LEU A 202 2.22 14.31 9.77
C LEU A 202 1.00 13.74 9.05
N ALA A 203 0.11 14.60 8.55
CA ALA A 203 -1.06 14.17 7.81
C ALA A 203 -0.68 13.48 6.48
N ALA A 204 0.28 14.03 5.72
CA ALA A 204 0.78 13.43 4.48
C ALA A 204 1.42 12.06 4.72
N ALA A 205 2.28 11.95 5.74
CA ALA A 205 2.88 10.69 6.14
C ALA A 205 1.84 9.65 6.58
N ALA A 206 0.93 10.03 7.48
CA ALA A 206 -0.12 9.15 7.97
C ALA A 206 -1.05 8.67 6.85
N ALA A 207 -1.50 9.58 5.98
CA ALA A 207 -2.32 9.24 4.83
C ALA A 207 -1.60 8.25 3.90
N THR A 208 -0.32 8.47 3.60
CA THR A 208 0.49 7.57 2.77
C THR A 208 0.63 6.19 3.39
N GLY A 209 0.96 6.11 4.68
CA GLY A 209 1.11 4.84 5.40
C GLY A 209 -0.20 4.05 5.47
N PHE A 210 -1.30 4.70 5.87
CA PHE A 210 -2.61 4.05 5.97
C PHE A 210 -3.17 3.65 4.60
N ALA A 211 -3.01 4.50 3.59
CA ALA A 211 -3.41 4.16 2.22
C ALA A 211 -2.64 2.95 1.71
N GLY A 212 -1.32 2.89 1.93
CA GLY A 212 -0.49 1.77 1.50
C GLY A 212 -0.90 0.44 2.16
N LEU A 213 -1.16 0.46 3.47
CA LEU A 213 -1.68 -0.70 4.20
C LEU A 213 -3.08 -1.10 3.71
N GLY A 214 -3.99 -0.14 3.59
CA GLY A 214 -5.38 -0.36 3.19
C GLY A 214 -5.48 -0.92 1.77
N LEU A 215 -4.78 -0.31 0.81
CA LEU A 215 -4.77 -0.74 -0.59
C LEU A 215 -4.07 -2.09 -0.79
N ALA A 216 -2.98 -2.38 -0.08
CA ALA A 216 -2.34 -3.69 -0.14
C ALA A 216 -3.27 -4.81 0.34
N LEU A 217 -3.98 -4.59 1.47
CA LEU A 217 -4.97 -5.53 1.99
C LEU A 217 -6.16 -5.70 1.04
N LEU A 218 -6.65 -4.60 0.47
CA LEU A 218 -7.75 -4.60 -0.49
C LEU A 218 -7.38 -5.35 -1.77
N ALA A 219 -6.20 -5.07 -2.33
CA ALA A 219 -5.68 -5.72 -3.53
C ALA A 219 -5.43 -7.22 -3.29
N ALA A 220 -4.91 -7.59 -2.12
CA ALA A 220 -4.71 -8.98 -1.76
C ALA A 220 -6.03 -9.76 -1.71
N ARG A 221 -7.06 -9.17 -1.10
CA ARG A 221 -8.41 -9.75 -1.04
C ARG A 221 -9.08 -9.81 -2.41
N ALA A 222 -8.92 -8.79 -3.25
CA ALA A 222 -9.46 -8.79 -4.61
C ALA A 222 -8.77 -9.83 -5.52
N SER A 223 -7.52 -10.20 -5.20
CA SER A 223 -6.71 -11.15 -5.96
C SER A 223 -7.00 -12.61 -5.60
N LEU A 224 -7.19 -12.89 -4.31
CA LEU A 224 -7.47 -14.22 -3.75
C LEU A 224 -8.99 -14.44 -3.65
N ARG A 225 -9.53 -15.36 -4.43
CA ARG A 225 -10.97 -15.48 -4.60
C ARG A 225 -11.52 -16.76 -3.99
N ARG A 226 -12.53 -16.63 -3.12
CA ARG A 226 -13.47 -17.70 -2.74
C ARG A 226 -14.37 -18.03 -3.94
N SER A 227 -14.41 -19.31 -4.34
CA SER A 227 -15.26 -19.93 -5.38
C SER A 227 -14.94 -19.58 -6.85
N LEU A 228 -14.92 -20.60 -7.73
CA LEU A 228 -14.81 -20.52 -9.20
C LEU A 228 -16.15 -20.55 -9.91
N LEU A 229 -17.19 -21.00 -9.23
CA LEU A 229 -18.48 -21.33 -9.83
C LEU A 229 -19.29 -20.08 -10.19
N ASP A 230 -19.08 -18.97 -9.49
CA ASP A 230 -19.80 -17.73 -9.77
C ASP A 230 -18.85 -16.69 -10.35
N GLN A 231 -18.63 -16.60 -11.67
CA GLN A 231 -17.78 -15.55 -12.27
C GLN A 231 -18.30 -14.12 -11.97
N GLY A 232 -19.61 -13.95 -11.82
CA GLY A 232 -20.25 -12.67 -11.51
C GLY A 232 -19.74 -12.06 -10.20
N ALA A 233 -19.61 -12.86 -9.14
CA ALA A 233 -19.06 -12.41 -7.86
C ALA A 233 -17.61 -11.85 -7.93
N ARG A 234 -16.82 -12.18 -8.97
CA ARG A 234 -15.36 -11.81 -9.16
C ARG A 234 -15.39 -10.39 -9.59
N ARG A 235 -16.16 -10.18 -10.66
CA ARG A 235 -16.29 -8.89 -11.30
C ARG A 235 -16.87 -7.92 -10.29
N ARG A 236 -17.92 -8.31 -9.56
CA ARG A 236 -18.48 -7.50 -8.46
C ARG A 236 -17.43 -7.15 -7.40
N LEU A 237 -16.69 -8.11 -6.86
CA LEU A 237 -15.66 -7.82 -5.84
C LEU A 237 -14.52 -6.92 -6.36
N ARG A 238 -14.06 -7.12 -7.59
CA ARG A 238 -13.03 -6.25 -8.20
C ARG A 238 -13.55 -4.85 -8.46
N VAL A 239 -14.78 -4.73 -8.93
CA VAL A 239 -15.43 -3.42 -9.16
C VAL A 239 -15.64 -2.71 -7.82
N LEU A 240 -16.07 -3.41 -6.78
CA LEU A 240 -16.19 -2.84 -5.44
C LEU A 240 -14.83 -2.41 -4.88
N ALA A 241 -13.79 -3.26 -4.99
CA ALA A 241 -12.44 -2.91 -4.57
C ALA A 241 -11.88 -1.71 -5.34
N PHE A 242 -12.12 -1.65 -6.65
CA PHE A 242 -11.75 -0.51 -7.48
C PHE A 242 -12.50 0.76 -7.03
N GLY A 243 -13.81 0.66 -6.79
CA GLY A 243 -14.62 1.77 -6.29
C GLY A 243 -14.18 2.25 -4.90
N GLU A 244 -13.82 1.33 -3.99
CA GLU A 244 -13.27 1.66 -2.66
C GLU A 244 -11.92 2.37 -2.77
N ALA A 245 -11.02 1.88 -3.62
CA ALA A 245 -9.72 2.51 -3.87
C ALA A 245 -9.88 3.89 -4.51
N LEU A 246 -10.73 4.01 -5.54
CA LEU A 246 -11.01 5.26 -6.23
C LEU A 246 -11.67 6.28 -5.30
N GLY A 247 -12.68 5.87 -4.54
CA GLY A 247 -13.36 6.72 -3.56
C GLY A 247 -12.38 7.22 -2.50
N CYS A 248 -11.51 6.34 -1.97
CA CYS A 248 -10.46 6.74 -1.05
C CYS A 248 -9.52 7.78 -1.69
N ALA A 249 -9.04 7.55 -2.91
CA ALA A 249 -8.14 8.47 -3.61
C ALA A 249 -8.78 9.84 -3.84
N VAL A 250 -10.01 9.88 -4.37
CA VAL A 250 -10.75 11.12 -4.63
C VAL A 250 -11.01 11.89 -3.34
N LEU A 251 -11.51 11.24 -2.29
CA LEU A 251 -11.78 11.91 -1.01
C LEU A 251 -10.50 12.41 -0.34
N THR A 252 -9.41 11.66 -0.43
CA THR A 252 -8.10 12.07 0.10
C THR A 252 -7.59 13.31 -0.64
N LEU A 253 -7.68 13.30 -1.98
CA LEU A 253 -7.30 14.44 -2.82
C LEU A 253 -8.14 15.67 -2.47
N VAL A 254 -9.46 15.54 -2.41
CA VAL A 254 -10.36 16.65 -2.04
C VAL A 254 -10.02 17.19 -0.65
N ALA A 255 -9.75 16.32 0.33
CA ALA A 255 -9.39 16.74 1.67
C ALA A 255 -8.04 17.48 1.72
N PHE A 256 -7.03 17.02 0.98
CA PHE A 256 -5.75 17.72 0.87
C PHE A 256 -5.88 19.07 0.15
N GLN A 257 -6.71 19.17 -0.88
CA GLN A 257 -7.01 20.42 -1.57
C GLN A 257 -7.72 21.42 -0.65
N ALA A 258 -8.73 20.95 0.09
CA ALA A 258 -9.43 21.78 1.06
C ALA A 258 -8.51 22.25 2.20
N ALA A 259 -7.57 21.40 2.62
CA ALA A 259 -6.54 21.77 3.60
C ALA A 259 -5.51 22.76 3.01
N ALA A 260 -5.13 22.61 1.74
CA ALA A 260 -4.26 23.53 1.03
C ALA A 260 -4.86 24.93 0.91
N ALA A 261 -6.19 25.01 0.78
CA ALA A 261 -6.99 26.24 0.79
C ALA A 261 -7.32 26.75 2.21
N HIS A 262 -6.77 26.14 3.26
CA HIS A 262 -7.02 26.48 4.68
C HIS A 262 -8.50 26.43 5.11
N VAL A 263 -9.36 25.73 4.36
CA VAL A 263 -10.78 25.56 4.69
C VAL A 263 -10.96 24.54 5.82
N VAL A 264 -10.06 23.54 5.88
CA VAL A 264 -10.09 22.46 6.86
C VAL A 264 -8.70 22.13 7.40
N PRO A 265 -8.57 21.52 8.59
CA PRO A 265 -7.27 21.08 9.09
C PRO A 265 -6.71 19.90 8.29
N ALA A 266 -5.38 19.85 8.15
CA ALA A 266 -4.66 18.79 7.43
C ALA A 266 -5.01 17.37 7.92
N ALA A 267 -5.32 17.21 9.21
CA ALA A 267 -5.70 15.94 9.80
C ALA A 267 -6.91 15.26 9.13
N LEU A 268 -7.84 16.02 8.53
CA LEU A 268 -9.00 15.42 7.84
C LEU A 268 -8.59 14.60 6.61
N ALA A 269 -7.46 14.90 5.98
CA ALA A 269 -6.97 14.13 4.83
C ALA A 269 -6.57 12.69 5.20
N VAL A 270 -6.39 12.40 6.49
CA VAL A 270 -6.08 11.05 7.00
C VAL A 270 -7.33 10.18 7.11
N ILE A 271 -8.53 10.77 7.16
CA ILE A 271 -9.78 10.04 7.41
C ILE A 271 -10.09 9.02 6.30
N PRO A 272 -10.07 9.37 5.00
CA PRO A 272 -10.37 8.39 3.96
C PRO A 272 -9.44 7.16 3.95
N PRO A 273 -8.10 7.28 4.01
CA PRO A 273 -7.23 6.12 4.04
C PRO A 273 -7.33 5.31 5.33
N LEU A 274 -7.59 5.97 6.47
CA LEU A 274 -7.85 5.29 7.73
C LEU A 274 -9.15 4.47 7.67
N ALA A 275 -10.22 5.04 7.11
CA ALA A 275 -11.49 4.37 6.90
C ALA A 275 -11.34 3.16 5.95
N LEU A 276 -10.58 3.32 4.86
CA LEU A 276 -10.25 2.23 3.94
C LEU A 276 -9.54 1.08 4.67
N LEU A 277 -8.53 1.40 5.47
CA LEU A 277 -7.79 0.43 6.27
C LEU A 277 -8.70 -0.27 7.29
N ALA A 278 -9.53 0.50 8.01
CA ALA A 278 -10.48 -0.04 8.99
C ALA A 278 -11.47 -1.02 8.34
N VAL A 279 -12.03 -0.66 7.18
CA VAL A 279 -12.93 -1.53 6.41
C VAL A 279 -12.20 -2.79 5.94
N ALA A 280 -10.98 -2.67 5.43
CA ALA A 280 -10.18 -3.82 5.01
C ALA A 280 -9.90 -4.79 6.18
N LEU A 281 -9.54 -4.27 7.35
CA LEU A 281 -9.30 -5.05 8.56
C LEU A 281 -10.58 -5.69 9.12
N ALA A 282 -11.70 -4.96 9.13
CA ALA A 282 -12.99 -5.47 9.58
C ALA A 282 -13.44 -6.66 8.71
N ARG A 283 -13.28 -6.54 7.39
CA ARG A 283 -13.56 -7.64 6.44
C ARG A 283 -12.63 -8.83 6.63
N LEU A 284 -11.35 -8.59 6.93
CA LEU A 284 -10.39 -9.66 7.26
C LEU A 284 -10.82 -10.44 8.52
N ARG A 285 -11.31 -9.73 9.55
CA ARG A 285 -11.81 -10.35 10.79
C ARG A 285 -13.09 -11.16 10.56
N TRP A 286 -14.02 -10.60 9.80
CA TRP A 286 -15.28 -11.27 9.46
C TRP A 286 -15.05 -12.57 8.68
N ASP A 287 -14.10 -12.55 7.75
CA ASP A 287 -13.76 -13.72 6.93
C ASP A 287 -13.13 -14.87 7.75
N ARG A 288 -12.47 -14.56 8.90
CA ARG A 288 -12.01 -15.56 9.87
C ARG A 288 -13.14 -16.13 10.72
N GLY A 289 -14.06 -15.28 11.20
CA GLY A 289 -15.19 -15.72 12.02
C GLY A 289 -16.07 -16.77 11.31
N ARG A 290 -16.28 -16.62 10.00
CA ARG A 290 -17.01 -17.60 9.18
C ARG A 290 -16.27 -18.91 8.89
N ALA A 291 -14.96 -18.98 9.11
CA ALA A 291 -14.19 -20.21 8.88
C ALA A 291 -14.20 -21.15 10.10
N HIS A 292 -14.61 -20.63 11.26
CA HIS A 292 -14.66 -21.36 12.53
C HIS A 292 -16.10 -21.65 13.01
N ALA A 293 -17.11 -21.13 12.30
CA ALA A 293 -18.52 -21.40 12.52
C ALA A 293 -19.01 -22.41 11.48
#